data_AF-A0AB73T767-F1
#
_entry.id   AF-A0AB73T767-F1
#
_cell.length_a   1.000
_cell.length_b   1.000
_cell.length_c   1.000
_cell.angle_alpha   90.00
_cell.angle_beta   90.00
_cell.angle_gamma   90.00
#
_symmetry.space_group_name_H-M   'P 1'
#
loop_
_entity.id
_entity.type
_entity.pdbx_description
1 polymer ?
#
loop_
_entity_poly.entity_id
_entity_poly.type
_entity_poly.pdbx_seq_one_letter_code
_entity_poly.pdbx_strand_id
1 'polypeptide(L)'
;MFCLECGEAIPDGSVTCPKCGAVIKKDIDNSSDEQAVVYASQNVTEQEISQKPPLSKKLPKQVYIGIAAVVGIVIIFFIVNAVNKANLKKALVKEWYDTEDSIIKVLDIEDGKMEYRLETGYSWMDMSMGTYDWKPAGKNKIKIKMYQDKYETYTIEFNDDKTSFKISPAITSVDDNEHWYHID
;
A
#
# COMPACT_ATOMS: atom_id res chain seq x y z
N MET A 1 -0.45 18.13 -60.63
CA MET A 1 -1.57 17.54 -59.84
C MET A 1 -1.03 16.49 -58.86
N PHE A 2 -1.71 16.09 -57.78
CA PHE A 2 -1.21 15.07 -56.85
C PHE A 2 -1.96 13.74 -57.02
N CYS A 3 -1.27 12.61 -56.84
CA CYS A 3 -1.89 11.29 -56.91
C CYS A 3 -2.78 11.06 -55.69
N LEU A 4 -4.04 10.70 -55.90
CA LEU A 4 -5.00 10.42 -54.81
C LEU A 4 -4.65 9.16 -54.01
N GLU A 5 -3.87 8.24 -54.60
CA GLU A 5 -3.50 6.97 -53.97
C GLU A 5 -2.23 7.08 -53.12
N CYS A 6 -1.24 7.86 -53.55
CA CYS A 6 0.06 7.91 -52.87
C CYS A 6 0.54 9.31 -52.47
N GLY A 7 -0.22 10.35 -52.80
CA GLY A 7 0.07 11.74 -52.44
C GLY A 7 1.24 12.39 -53.20
N GLU A 8 1.88 11.67 -54.12
CA GLU A 8 3.03 12.20 -54.89
C GLU A 8 2.60 13.21 -55.94
N ALA A 9 3.44 14.22 -56.20
CA ALA A 9 3.24 15.16 -57.28
C ALA A 9 3.36 14.45 -58.64
N ILE A 10 2.30 14.53 -59.45
CA ILE A 10 2.26 14.04 -60.82
C ILE A 10 2.65 15.19 -61.76
N PRO A 11 3.72 15.03 -62.56
CA PRO A 11 4.10 15.98 -63.59
C PRO A 11 3.08 16.00 -64.73
N ASP A 12 2.85 17.18 -65.29
CA ASP A 12 1.80 17.42 -66.29
C ASP A 12 2.03 16.58 -67.57
N GLY A 13 0.97 15.91 -68.05
CA GLY A 13 1.00 15.02 -69.21
C GLY A 13 1.15 13.52 -68.90
N SER A 14 1.27 13.12 -67.63
CA SER A 14 1.40 11.72 -67.22
C SER A 14 0.04 11.01 -67.14
N VAL A 15 -0.13 9.90 -67.85
CA VAL A 15 -1.36 9.06 -67.82
C VAL A 15 -1.39 8.13 -66.60
N THR A 16 -0.24 7.91 -65.96
CA THR A 16 -0.08 7.03 -64.79
C THR A 16 0.88 7.66 -63.78
N CYS A 17 0.65 7.43 -62.48
CA CYS A 17 1.54 7.89 -61.43
C CYS A 17 2.90 7.17 -61.51
N PRO A 18 4.04 7.89 -61.58
CA PRO A 18 5.36 7.28 -61.72
C PRO A 18 5.83 6.53 -60.46
N LYS A 19 5.21 6.80 -59.30
CA LYS A 19 5.63 6.22 -58.02
C LYS A 19 4.86 4.95 -57.64
N CYS A 20 3.55 4.90 -57.89
CA CYS A 20 2.71 3.76 -57.52
C CYS A 20 2.06 3.04 -58.70
N GLY A 21 2.20 3.54 -59.94
CA GLY A 21 1.64 2.93 -61.14
C GLY A 21 0.13 3.14 -61.34
N ALA A 22 -0.54 3.91 -60.48
CA ALA A 22 -1.98 4.17 -60.59
C ALA A 22 -2.33 4.95 -61.88
N VAL A 23 -3.39 4.54 -62.58
CA VAL A 23 -3.83 5.15 -63.85
C VAL A 23 -4.75 6.35 -63.61
N ILE A 24 -4.44 7.48 -64.25
CA ILE A 24 -5.11 8.77 -64.11
C ILE A 24 -5.78 9.06 -65.46
N LYS A 25 -6.85 8.35 -65.81
CA LYS A 25 -7.52 8.56 -67.11
C LYS A 25 -8.38 9.83 -67.10
N LYS A 26 -8.16 10.67 -68.12
CA LYS A 26 -9.07 11.70 -68.63
C LYS A 26 -9.65 11.22 -69.95
N ASP A 27 -10.97 11.15 -70.03
CA ASP A 27 -11.85 11.15 -71.22
C ASP A 27 -13.19 11.65 -70.62
N ILE A 28 -13.92 12.70 -71.03
CA ILE A 28 -14.22 13.28 -72.33
C ILE A 28 -14.60 14.78 -72.15
N ASP A 29 -13.90 15.63 -72.89
CA ASP A 29 -14.29 16.79 -73.70
C ASP A 29 -15.55 17.67 -73.44
N ASN A 30 -15.27 18.98 -73.62
CA ASN A 30 -16.07 20.06 -74.20
C ASN A 30 -17.26 20.65 -73.41
N SER A 31 -17.10 21.87 -72.88
CA SER A 31 -17.47 23.11 -73.59
C SER A 31 -17.59 24.31 -72.64
N SER A 32 -16.83 25.37 -72.95
CA SER A 32 -17.15 26.81 -72.83
C SER A 32 -17.77 27.37 -71.54
N ASP A 33 -17.00 28.28 -70.95
CA ASP A 33 -17.38 29.65 -70.57
C ASP A 33 -18.50 29.93 -69.55
N GLU A 34 -18.02 30.63 -68.52
CA GLU A 34 -18.61 31.84 -67.94
C GLU A 34 -19.94 31.76 -67.19
N GLN A 35 -19.81 32.20 -65.93
CA GLN A 35 -20.68 33.13 -65.22
C GLN A 35 -22.12 32.69 -64.96
N ALA A 36 -22.52 32.73 -63.68
CA ALA A 36 -23.48 33.73 -63.21
C ALA A 36 -24.15 33.30 -61.89
N VAL A 37 -23.76 34.01 -60.84
CA VAL A 37 -24.60 34.65 -59.80
C VAL A 37 -25.76 33.91 -59.08
N VAL A 38 -25.67 34.04 -57.74
CA VAL A 38 -26.66 34.62 -56.81
C VAL A 38 -27.64 33.69 -56.05
N TYR A 39 -27.27 33.53 -54.77
CA TYR A 39 -28.02 33.56 -53.50
C TYR A 39 -29.50 33.10 -53.42
N ALA A 40 -29.81 32.28 -52.40
CA ALA A 40 -30.45 32.75 -51.17
C ALA A 40 -30.63 31.64 -50.13
N SER A 41 -30.28 31.96 -48.87
CA SER A 41 -31.15 31.87 -47.69
C SER A 41 -30.38 31.43 -46.45
N GLN A 42 -30.18 32.37 -45.53
CA GLN A 42 -29.73 32.09 -44.16
C GLN A 42 -30.72 31.18 -43.46
N ASN A 43 -30.22 30.27 -42.62
CA ASN A 43 -30.66 30.13 -41.24
C ASN A 43 -29.58 29.41 -40.42
N VAL A 44 -29.26 30.05 -39.31
CA VAL A 44 -28.34 29.66 -38.23
C VAL A 44 -28.68 28.26 -37.70
N THR A 45 -27.67 27.43 -37.39
CA THR A 45 -27.42 26.66 -36.13
C THR A 45 -26.48 25.46 -36.39
N GLU A 46 -25.82 24.97 -35.32
CA GLU A 46 -24.83 23.88 -35.18
C GLU A 46 -23.39 24.20 -35.63
N GLN A 47 -22.48 24.65 -34.77
CA GLN A 47 -21.76 23.88 -33.73
C GLN A 47 -21.15 22.54 -34.22
N GLU A 48 -19.94 22.58 -34.80
CA GLU A 48 -19.03 21.43 -34.79
C GLU A 48 -17.99 21.61 -33.68
N ILE A 49 -18.37 21.15 -32.50
CA ILE A 49 -17.47 20.84 -31.40
C ILE A 49 -16.57 19.70 -31.87
N SER A 50 -15.26 19.96 -31.89
CA SER A 50 -14.20 18.95 -31.98
C SER A 50 -14.44 17.85 -30.93
N GLN A 51 -14.98 16.72 -31.36
CA GLN A 51 -15.16 15.54 -30.51
C GLN A 51 -13.81 14.84 -30.33
N LYS A 52 -13.12 15.15 -29.23
CA LYS A 52 -12.12 14.24 -28.64
C LYS A 52 -12.84 12.92 -28.32
N PRO A 53 -12.32 11.74 -28.72
CA PRO A 53 -12.99 10.49 -28.41
C PRO A 53 -13.13 10.34 -26.89
N PRO A 54 -14.33 10.02 -26.36
CA PRO A 54 -14.51 9.80 -24.93
C PRO A 54 -13.84 8.48 -24.55
N LEU A 55 -12.62 8.57 -24.05
CA LEU A 55 -11.95 7.44 -23.42
C LEU A 55 -12.45 7.30 -21.97
N SER A 56 -13.72 6.92 -21.79
CA SER A 56 -14.22 6.39 -20.52
C SER A 56 -14.91 5.06 -20.76
N LYS A 57 -14.10 4.02 -21.01
CA LYS A 57 -14.60 2.65 -20.95
C LYS A 57 -14.97 2.38 -19.49
N LYS A 58 -16.27 2.39 -19.19
CA LYS A 58 -16.81 1.97 -17.88
C LYS A 58 -16.25 0.57 -17.58
N LEU A 59 -15.69 0.38 -16.38
CA LEU A 59 -15.24 -0.94 -15.98
C LEU A 59 -16.44 -1.90 -15.89
N PRO A 60 -16.28 -3.18 -16.27
CA PRO A 60 -17.36 -4.16 -16.18
C PRO A 60 -17.73 -4.39 -14.71
N LYS A 61 -19.02 -4.64 -14.41
CA LYS A 61 -19.56 -4.83 -13.05
C LYS A 61 -18.79 -5.88 -12.22
N GLN A 62 -18.23 -6.90 -12.88
CA GLN A 62 -17.41 -7.94 -12.24
C GLN A 62 -16.09 -7.40 -11.64
N VAL A 63 -15.50 -6.36 -12.24
CA VAL A 63 -14.29 -5.72 -11.70
C VAL A 63 -14.61 -4.96 -10.42
N TYR A 64 -15.78 -4.31 -10.32
CA TYR A 64 -16.22 -3.68 -9.08
C TYR A 64 -16.45 -4.69 -7.95
N ILE A 65 -17.02 -5.86 -8.26
CA ILE A 65 -17.20 -6.95 -7.28
C ILE A 65 -15.83 -7.47 -6.83
N GLY A 66 -14.90 -7.67 -7.77
CA GLY A 66 -13.52 -8.08 -7.46
C GLY A 66 -12.81 -7.07 -6.55
N ILE A 67 -12.90 -5.78 -6.86
CA ILE A 67 -12.32 -4.71 -6.04
C ILE A 67 -12.97 -4.69 -4.64
N ALA A 68 -14.29 -4.77 -4.55
CA ALA A 68 -15.00 -4.78 -3.27
C ALA A 68 -14.59 -5.97 -2.40
N ALA A 69 -14.41 -7.16 -3.00
CA ALA A 69 -13.92 -8.33 -2.29
C ALA A 69 -12.49 -8.13 -1.74
N VAL A 70 -11.58 -7.59 -2.55
CA VAL A 70 -10.19 -7.30 -2.12
C VAL A 70 -10.17 -6.28 -0.98
N VAL A 71 -10.94 -5.20 -1.10
CA VAL A 71 -11.06 -4.19 -0.03
C VAL A 71 -11.60 -4.82 1.26
N GLY A 72 -12.62 -5.69 1.16
CA GLY A 72 -13.14 -6.44 2.30
C GLY A 72 -12.07 -7.27 3.02
N ILE A 73 -11.25 -8.00 2.27
CA ILE A 73 -10.15 -8.80 2.84
C ILE A 73 -9.12 -7.91 3.55
N VAL A 74 -8.75 -6.78 2.95
CA VAL A 74 -7.81 -5.82 3.55
C VAL A 74 -8.35 -5.26 4.86
N ILE A 75 -9.64 -4.89 4.92
CA ILE A 75 -10.29 -4.41 6.14
C ILE A 75 -10.25 -5.48 7.24
N ILE A 76 -10.61 -6.72 6.92
CA ILE A 76 -10.56 -7.84 7.87
C ILE A 76 -9.14 -8.02 8.41
N PHE A 77 -8.12 -7.95 7.54
CA PHE A 77 -6.72 -8.06 7.95
C PHE A 77 -6.32 -6.98 8.96
N PHE A 78 -6.70 -5.72 8.74
CA PHE A 78 -6.43 -4.64 9.68
C PHE A 78 -7.12 -4.85 11.03
N ILE A 79 -8.39 -5.28 11.03
CA ILE A 79 -9.14 -5.58 12.25
C ILE A 79 -8.46 -6.71 13.04
N VAL A 80 -8.13 -7.82 12.38
CA VAL A 80 -7.45 -8.96 13.02
C VAL A 80 -6.09 -8.53 13.60
N ASN A 81 -5.32 -7.72 12.88
CA ASN A 81 -4.05 -7.20 13.37
C ASN A 81 -4.23 -6.29 14.60
N ALA A 82 -5.24 -5.42 14.61
CA ALA A 82 -5.55 -4.57 15.75
C ALA A 82 -5.96 -5.38 16.99
N VAL A 83 -6.85 -6.37 16.82
CA VAL A 83 -7.29 -7.28 17.89
C VAL A 83 -6.11 -8.08 18.44
N ASN A 84 -5.25 -8.60 17.57
CA ASN A 84 -4.05 -9.34 17.98
C ASN A 84 -3.11 -8.48 18.85
N LYS A 85 -2.86 -7.22 18.45
CA LYS A 85 -2.04 -6.29 19.24
C LYS A 85 -2.67 -5.94 20.58
N ALA A 86 -3.99 -5.73 20.61
CA ALA A 86 -4.72 -5.43 21.84
C ALA A 86 -4.69 -6.62 22.81
N ASN A 87 -4.90 -7.84 22.31
CA ASN A 87 -4.84 -9.06 23.10
C ASN A 87 -3.44 -9.34 23.65
N LEU A 88 -2.40 -9.16 22.83
CA LEU A 88 -1.00 -9.27 23.28
C LEU A 88 -0.71 -8.27 24.40
N LYS A 89 -1.06 -6.99 24.18
CA LYS A 89 -0.87 -5.95 25.18
C LYS A 89 -1.60 -6.27 26.49
N LYS A 90 -2.88 -6.65 26.42
CA LYS A 90 -3.66 -7.02 27.61
C LYS A 90 -3.06 -8.20 28.37
N ALA A 91 -2.51 -9.18 27.66
CA ALA A 91 -1.89 -10.34 28.29
C ALA A 91 -0.55 -10.01 28.95
N LEU A 92 0.21 -9.08 28.34
CA LEU A 92 1.58 -8.74 28.75
C LEU A 92 1.65 -7.67 29.85
N VAL A 93 0.67 -6.76 29.92
CA VAL A 93 0.64 -5.67 30.93
C VAL A 93 0.31 -6.23 32.30
N LYS A 94 1.36 -6.57 33.05
CA LYS A 94 1.38 -7.16 34.39
C LYS A 94 2.79 -6.98 34.98
N GLU A 95 2.93 -7.28 36.27
CA GLU A 95 4.23 -7.56 36.87
C GLU A 95 4.63 -9.01 36.63
N TRP A 96 5.88 -9.20 36.21
CA TRP A 96 6.45 -10.51 35.95
C TRP A 96 7.74 -10.69 36.75
N TYR A 97 8.00 -11.92 37.16
CA TYR A 97 9.06 -12.28 38.08
C TYR A 97 9.96 -13.34 37.47
N ASP A 98 11.25 -13.22 37.73
CA ASP A 98 12.21 -14.32 37.66
C ASP A 98 12.74 -14.55 39.10
N THR A 99 12.49 -15.76 39.61
CA THR A 99 12.79 -16.18 40.98
C THR A 99 13.83 -17.28 41.05
N GLU A 100 14.57 -17.52 39.96
CA GLU A 100 15.59 -18.57 39.91
C GLU A 100 16.82 -18.25 40.78
N ASP A 101 17.01 -16.97 41.13
CA ASP A 101 18.12 -16.47 41.94
C ASP A 101 17.68 -15.99 43.34
N SER A 102 18.65 -15.72 44.22
CA SER A 102 18.40 -15.15 45.57
C SER A 102 17.89 -13.71 45.57
N ILE A 103 17.93 -13.04 44.41
CA ILE A 103 17.43 -11.68 44.21
C ILE A 103 16.24 -11.80 43.27
N ILE A 104 15.11 -11.22 43.66
CA ILE A 104 13.89 -11.28 42.85
C ILE A 104 14.05 -10.28 41.72
N LYS A 105 14.03 -10.76 40.49
CA LYS A 105 14.01 -9.93 39.29
C LYS A 105 12.57 -9.64 38.95
N VAL A 106 12.23 -8.36 38.76
CA VAL A 106 10.88 -7.94 38.40
C VAL A 106 10.90 -7.17 37.10
N LEU A 107 10.10 -7.63 36.15
CA LEU A 107 9.80 -6.95 34.91
C LEU A 107 8.36 -6.44 34.98
N ASP A 108 8.22 -5.17 35.32
CA ASP A 108 6.94 -4.50 35.40
C ASP A 108 6.60 -3.87 34.05
N ILE A 109 5.54 -4.37 33.43
CA ILE A 109 5.13 -3.98 32.10
C ILE A 109 3.83 -3.20 32.20
N GLU A 110 3.94 -1.89 32.00
CA GLU A 110 2.80 -0.98 31.84
C GLU A 110 2.51 -0.70 30.36
N ASP A 111 1.47 0.10 30.10
CA ASP A 111 1.18 0.55 28.74
C ASP A 111 2.28 1.48 28.20
N GLY A 112 3.08 0.95 27.28
CA GLY A 112 4.09 1.72 26.56
C GLY A 112 5.42 1.87 27.29
N LYS A 113 5.49 1.46 28.56
CA LYS A 113 6.70 1.45 29.39
C LYS A 113 6.89 0.11 30.07
N MET A 114 8.14 -0.25 30.25
CA MET A 114 8.57 -1.45 30.92
C MET A 114 9.71 -1.07 31.85
N GLU A 115 9.65 -1.49 33.10
CA GLU A 115 10.70 -1.31 34.08
C GLU A 115 11.26 -2.66 34.49
N TYR A 116 12.58 -2.76 34.45
CA TYR A 116 13.30 -3.87 35.05
C TYR A 116 13.88 -3.41 36.38
N ARG A 117 13.48 -4.06 37.48
CA ARG A 117 13.94 -3.77 38.83
C ARG A 117 14.38 -5.05 39.55
N LEU A 118 15.27 -4.88 40.51
CA LEU A 118 15.68 -5.92 41.44
C LEU A 118 15.01 -5.64 42.77
N GLU A 119 14.17 -6.55 43.20
CA GLU A 119 13.55 -6.52 44.51
C GLU A 119 14.31 -7.41 45.48
N THR A 120 14.48 -6.90 46.69
CA THR A 120 15.04 -7.66 47.80
C THR A 120 13.95 -7.89 48.84
N GLY A 121 14.22 -8.70 49.86
CA GLY A 121 13.30 -8.82 51.01
C GLY A 121 13.09 -7.52 51.81
N TYR A 122 13.74 -6.42 51.41
CA TYR A 122 13.69 -5.11 52.05
C TYR A 122 13.41 -4.02 51.01
N SER A 123 12.25 -3.37 51.09
CA SER A 123 11.81 -2.37 50.09
C SER A 123 12.77 -1.17 49.91
N TRP A 124 13.59 -0.87 50.92
CA TRP A 124 14.58 0.22 50.85
C TRP A 124 15.84 -0.14 50.06
N MET A 125 16.01 -1.41 49.68
CA MET A 125 17.10 -1.91 48.84
C MET A 125 16.65 -2.22 47.41
N ASP A 126 15.38 -2.00 47.07
CA ASP A 126 14.89 -2.26 45.72
C ASP A 126 15.52 -1.25 44.75
N MET A 127 15.95 -1.75 43.58
CA MET A 127 16.70 -0.96 42.62
C MET A 127 16.12 -1.10 41.21
N SER A 128 15.80 0.03 40.59
CA SER A 128 15.51 0.08 39.15
C SER A 128 16.80 -0.07 38.34
N MET A 129 16.84 -1.05 37.45
CA MET A 129 17.99 -1.33 36.56
C MET A 129 17.83 -0.69 35.19
N GLY A 130 16.59 -0.53 34.72
CA GLY A 130 16.33 0.08 33.42
C GLY A 130 14.85 0.32 33.14
N THR A 131 14.58 1.31 32.32
CA THR A 131 13.24 1.59 31.79
C THR A 131 13.31 1.58 30.27
N TYR A 132 12.32 0.94 29.64
CA TYR A 132 12.25 0.74 28.20
C TYR A 132 10.88 1.20 27.66
N ASP A 133 10.90 1.96 26.57
CA ASP A 133 9.68 2.22 25.81
C ASP A 133 9.36 1.01 24.94
N TRP A 134 8.11 0.54 24.94
CA TRP A 134 7.70 -0.61 24.14
C TRP A 134 6.36 -0.43 23.45
N LYS A 135 6.09 -1.26 22.43
CA LYS A 135 4.78 -1.31 21.74
C LYS A 135 4.49 -2.67 21.09
N PRO A 136 3.21 -3.08 20.97
CA PRO A 136 2.86 -4.30 20.26
C PRO A 136 3.07 -4.14 18.75
N ALA A 137 3.74 -5.13 18.15
CA ALA A 137 4.07 -5.16 16.72
C ALA A 137 3.26 -6.20 15.94
N GLY A 138 2.71 -7.22 16.58
CA GLY A 138 1.89 -8.25 15.95
C GLY A 138 1.19 -9.16 16.97
N LYS A 139 0.85 -10.39 16.58
CA LYS A 139 0.19 -11.38 17.43
C LYS A 139 1.02 -11.76 18.68
N ASN A 140 2.32 -11.92 18.49
CA ASN A 140 3.24 -12.40 19.50
C ASN A 140 4.57 -11.65 19.44
N LYS A 141 4.55 -10.43 18.91
CA LYS A 141 5.75 -9.62 18.72
C LYS A 141 5.58 -8.26 19.36
N ILE A 142 6.60 -7.82 20.07
CA ILE A 142 6.71 -6.46 20.59
C ILE A 142 7.93 -5.78 20.00
N LYS A 143 7.95 -4.45 20.06
CA LYS A 143 9.11 -3.64 19.75
C LYS A 143 9.53 -2.88 20.98
N ILE A 144 10.80 -2.96 21.33
CA ILE A 144 11.38 -2.27 22.49
C ILE A 144 12.40 -1.27 21.96
N LYS A 145 12.39 -0.06 22.50
CA LYS A 145 13.29 1.02 22.12
C LYS A 145 14.63 0.84 22.82
N MET A 146 15.66 0.58 22.02
CA MET A 146 17.05 0.44 22.45
C MET A 146 17.80 1.78 22.38
N TYR A 147 19.06 1.76 22.81
CA TYR A 147 19.98 2.87 22.70
C TYR A 147 20.05 3.39 21.25
N GLN A 148 20.14 4.73 21.08
CA GLN A 148 20.08 5.43 19.78
C GLN A 148 18.71 5.44 19.08
N ASP A 149 17.61 5.41 19.82
CA ASP A 149 16.24 5.50 19.28
C ASP A 149 15.84 4.39 18.29
N LYS A 150 16.59 3.28 18.27
CA LYS A 150 16.30 2.12 17.43
C LYS A 150 15.31 1.19 18.12
N TYR A 151 14.34 0.68 17.38
CA TYR A 151 13.43 -0.34 17.89
C TYR A 151 13.87 -1.73 17.45
N GLU A 152 14.10 -2.61 18.42
CA GLU A 152 14.34 -4.02 18.18
C GLU A 152 13.05 -4.82 18.37
N THR A 153 12.93 -5.94 17.67
CA THR A 153 11.72 -6.77 17.67
C THR A 153 11.95 -8.02 18.49
N TYR A 154 11.06 -8.23 19.45
CA TYR A 154 11.08 -9.36 20.36
C TYR A 154 9.87 -10.25 20.10
N THR A 155 10.05 -11.55 20.27
CA THR A 155 8.99 -12.55 20.17
C THR A 155 8.59 -13.00 21.57
N ILE A 156 7.29 -13.04 21.82
CA ILE A 156 6.66 -13.44 23.09
C ILE A 156 5.97 -14.79 22.88
N GLU A 157 6.27 -15.76 23.73
CA GLU A 157 5.63 -17.07 23.73
C GLU A 157 5.06 -17.33 25.11
N PHE A 158 3.74 -17.11 25.26
CA PHE A 158 3.03 -17.47 26.48
C PHE A 158 2.86 -18.97 26.59
N ASN A 159 2.82 -19.48 27.82
CA ASN A 159 2.23 -20.78 28.11
C ASN A 159 0.69 -20.76 27.94
N ASP A 160 0.05 -21.92 28.08
CA ASP A 160 -1.37 -22.11 27.74
C ASP A 160 -2.33 -21.25 28.60
N ASP A 161 -2.00 -21.05 29.88
CA ASP A 161 -2.77 -20.28 30.85
C ASP A 161 -2.33 -18.79 30.92
N LYS A 162 -1.25 -18.41 30.23
CA LYS A 162 -0.65 -17.06 30.23
C LYS A 162 -0.20 -16.61 31.62
N THR A 163 0.24 -17.55 32.44
CA THR A 163 0.89 -17.31 33.73
C THR A 163 2.41 -17.21 33.58
N SER A 164 2.96 -17.57 32.43
CA SER A 164 4.36 -17.32 32.11
C SER A 164 4.54 -17.00 30.63
N PHE A 165 5.66 -16.36 30.30
CA PHE A 165 6.09 -16.23 28.93
C PHE A 165 7.61 -16.39 28.79
N LYS A 166 8.01 -16.81 27.60
CA LYS A 166 9.39 -16.71 27.12
C LYS A 166 9.49 -15.54 26.16
N ILE A 167 10.56 -14.75 26.27
CA ILE A 167 10.86 -13.68 25.33
C ILE A 167 12.21 -13.92 24.64
N SER A 168 12.27 -13.61 23.34
CA SER A 168 13.47 -13.80 22.53
C SER A 168 13.68 -12.61 21.57
N PRO A 169 14.87 -11.97 21.54
CA PRO A 169 16.03 -12.22 22.41
C PRO A 169 15.76 -11.85 23.89
N ALA A 170 16.67 -12.16 24.81
CA ALA A 170 16.56 -11.67 26.19
C ALA A 170 16.64 -10.12 26.24
N ILE A 171 15.92 -9.50 27.17
CA ILE A 171 15.99 -8.04 27.40
C ILE A 171 17.06 -7.73 28.44
N THR A 172 17.12 -8.54 29.50
CA THR A 172 17.84 -8.22 30.74
C THR A 172 19.10 -9.07 30.94
N SER A 173 19.29 -10.12 30.15
CA SER A 173 20.46 -10.99 30.17
C SER A 173 21.19 -11.04 28.83
N VAL A 174 22.30 -11.78 28.78
CA VAL A 174 23.08 -12.05 27.55
C VAL A 174 22.66 -13.34 26.85
N ASP A 175 21.61 -14.00 27.34
CA ASP A 175 21.11 -15.25 26.80
C ASP A 175 20.26 -15.04 25.55
N ASP A 176 20.02 -16.12 24.80
CA ASP A 176 19.17 -16.08 23.61
C ASP A 176 17.70 -15.78 23.94
N ASN A 177 17.28 -16.06 25.17
CA ASN A 177 15.93 -15.87 25.67
C ASN A 177 15.90 -15.83 27.20
N GLU A 178 14.82 -15.31 27.75
CA GLU A 178 14.56 -15.26 29.19
C GLU A 178 13.09 -15.65 29.47
N HIS A 179 12.85 -16.18 30.67
CA HIS A 179 11.56 -16.67 31.13
C HIS A 179 11.04 -15.81 32.27
N TRP A 180 9.74 -15.50 32.22
CA TRP A 180 9.09 -14.61 33.15
C TRP A 180 7.77 -15.20 33.63
N TYR A 181 7.48 -15.08 34.92
CA TYR A 181 6.34 -15.70 35.57
C TYR A 181 5.45 -14.65 36.25
N HIS A 182 4.14 -14.78 36.12
CA HIS A 182 3.19 -13.97 36.86
C HIS A 182 2.74 -14.76 38.10
N ILE A 183 2.79 -14.11 39.25
CA ILE A 183 2.36 -14.68 40.52
C ILE A 183 1.10 -13.91 40.92
N ASP A 184 -0.06 -14.59 40.91
CA ASP A 184 -1.35 -14.05 41.37
C ASP A 184 -1.43 -13.96 42.91
#